data_AF-U4KSB8-F1
#
_entry.id   AF-U4KSB8-F1
#
_cell.length_a   1.000
_cell.length_b   1.000
_cell.length_c   1.000
_cell.angle_alpha   90.00
_cell.angle_beta   90.00
_cell.angle_gamma   90.00
#
_symmetry.space_group_name_H-M   'P 1'
#
loop_
_entity.id
_entity.type
_entity.pdbx_description
1 polymer ?
#
loop_
_entity_poly.entity_id
_entity_poly.type
_entity_poly.pdbx_seq_one_letter_code
_entity_poly.pdbx_strand_id
1 'polypeptide(L)'
;MALKHIKHPELFQGSKKKNNYFEGWYFKFVSKKEESSIAFIPGVSINKKDPHCFIQVFISTKDSLKTHYFKFPLSDFTYNKDEFKIDINHNHFEKDYVRIHLTDEQTTISATFDLNSHTPIKTNFYQPNIMGPFAYLNFMECYHGIVSMRSVFSGHLTINQETTTYKDEVSYIEKDWGKSFPSKYIWLQSNHFKNEKTSFMFSYAVIPFKLFFFKGLIVNLIYDNKEYRFSTYNRSKITIESLDSMTSSFKLKKGSYTLVVTAKKEKDAVLISPTNGQMINTIKEGLSGTITLKLYHKKTLLYEDTGIHAGIELMWD
;
A
#
# COMPACT_ATOMS: atom_id res chain seq x y z
N MET A 1 8.72 21.18 3.82
CA MET A 1 8.48 19.95 4.61
C MET A 1 9.66 19.81 5.56
N ALA A 2 9.47 19.51 6.84
CA ALA A 2 10.62 19.35 7.75
C ALA A 2 11.36 18.04 7.41
N LEU A 3 12.67 17.97 7.65
CA LEU A 3 13.48 16.78 7.33
C LEU A 3 12.95 15.50 8.00
N LYS A 4 12.38 15.63 9.21
CA LYS A 4 11.69 14.54 9.93
C LYS A 4 10.61 13.88 9.07
N HIS A 5 9.69 14.67 8.52
CA HIS A 5 8.57 14.20 7.71
C HIS A 5 8.99 13.48 6.42
N ILE A 6 10.17 13.80 5.90
CA ILE A 6 10.73 13.14 4.71
C ILE A 6 11.24 11.73 5.06
N LYS A 7 11.92 11.59 6.19
CA LYS A 7 12.47 10.31 6.68
C LYS A 7 11.42 9.41 7.33
N HIS A 8 10.34 10.01 7.83
CA HIS A 8 9.24 9.34 8.50
C HIS A 8 7.95 9.55 7.71
N PRO A 9 7.81 8.92 6.53
CA PRO A 9 6.61 9.07 5.71
C PRO A 9 5.34 8.61 6.45
N GLU A 10 5.46 7.68 7.40
CA GLU A 10 4.37 7.18 8.24
C GLU A 10 3.66 8.30 9.03
N LEU A 11 4.37 9.34 9.46
CA LEU A 11 3.78 10.44 10.24
C LEU A 11 2.80 11.28 9.43
N PHE A 12 1.77 11.82 10.07
CA PHE A 12 0.82 12.72 9.41
C PHE A 12 1.51 13.92 8.74
N GLN A 13 1.31 14.06 7.43
CA GLN A 13 1.93 15.05 6.56
C GLN A 13 1.01 16.27 6.34
N GLY A 14 -0.29 16.11 6.62
CA GLY A 14 -1.35 17.06 6.32
C GLY A 14 -1.56 18.19 7.33
N SER A 15 -0.76 18.29 8.39
CA SER A 15 -1.02 19.21 9.53
C SER A 15 -1.19 20.70 9.16
N LYS A 16 -0.62 21.13 8.03
CA LYS A 16 -0.73 22.52 7.52
C LYS A 16 -1.66 22.65 6.30
N LYS A 17 -2.32 21.57 5.88
CA LYS A 17 -3.18 21.53 4.69
C LYS A 17 -4.58 22.01 5.07
N LYS A 18 -5.19 22.79 4.18
CA LYS A 18 -6.51 23.40 4.39
C LYS A 18 -7.53 23.07 3.29
N ASN A 19 -7.07 22.50 2.18
CA ASN A 19 -7.90 22.13 1.02
C ASN A 19 -7.11 21.22 0.07
N ASN A 20 -7.81 20.55 -0.84
CA ASN A 20 -7.26 19.71 -1.91
C ASN A 20 -6.20 18.72 -1.42
N TYR A 21 -6.47 18.08 -0.28
CA TYR A 21 -5.53 17.17 0.34
C TYR A 21 -6.21 15.89 0.79
N PHE A 22 -5.56 14.76 0.51
CA PHE A 22 -5.89 13.47 1.09
C PHE A 22 -4.63 12.88 1.73
N GLU A 23 -4.84 11.99 2.69
CA GLU A 23 -3.79 11.17 3.27
C GLU A 23 -4.40 9.90 3.84
N GLY A 24 -3.83 8.75 3.51
CA GLY A 24 -4.33 7.45 3.95
C GLY A 24 -3.20 6.44 4.14
N TRP A 25 -3.39 5.54 5.11
CA TRP A 25 -2.45 4.48 5.44
C TRP A 25 -3.11 3.16 5.09
N TYR A 26 -2.45 2.33 4.29
CA TYR A 26 -2.98 1.04 3.88
C TYR A 26 -2.31 -0.04 4.71
N PHE A 27 -3.08 -0.69 5.57
CA PHE A 27 -2.67 -1.86 6.34
C PHE A 27 -3.32 -3.09 5.75
N LYS A 28 -2.53 -4.03 5.23
CA LYS A 28 -3.03 -5.31 4.72
C LYS A 28 -2.58 -6.45 5.61
N PHE A 29 -3.53 -7.26 6.03
CA PHE A 29 -3.37 -8.43 6.88
C PHE A 29 -3.85 -9.67 6.14
N VAL A 30 -3.07 -10.73 6.19
CA VAL A 30 -3.37 -11.97 5.47
C VAL A 30 -3.09 -13.16 6.39
N SER A 31 -3.98 -14.15 6.36
CA SER A 31 -3.80 -15.42 7.08
C SER A 31 -2.96 -16.41 6.27
N LYS A 32 -2.04 -17.14 6.93
CA LYS A 32 -1.27 -18.28 6.40
C LYS A 32 -2.14 -19.45 5.98
N LYS A 33 -3.33 -19.59 6.55
CA LYS A 33 -4.32 -20.58 6.07
C LYS A 33 -5.02 -20.13 4.79
N GLU A 34 -4.73 -18.91 4.32
CA GLU A 34 -5.16 -18.42 3.00
C GLU A 34 -6.68 -18.22 2.88
N GLU A 35 -7.40 -18.26 4.00
CA GLU A 35 -8.87 -18.20 4.05
C GLU A 35 -9.41 -16.77 3.90
N SER A 36 -8.62 -15.77 4.31
CA SER A 36 -9.01 -14.35 4.23
C SER A 36 -7.81 -13.40 4.16
N SER A 37 -8.00 -12.31 3.42
CA SER A 37 -7.18 -11.11 3.41
C SER A 37 -8.05 -9.91 3.76
N ILE A 38 -7.56 -9.04 4.64
CA ILE A 38 -8.27 -7.82 5.02
C ILE A 38 -7.33 -6.62 4.93
N ALA A 39 -7.82 -5.52 4.37
CA ALA A 39 -7.13 -4.25 4.42
C ALA A 39 -7.94 -3.22 5.21
N PHE A 40 -7.25 -2.47 6.06
CA PHE A 40 -7.78 -1.28 6.73
C PHE A 40 -7.07 -0.05 6.20
N ILE A 41 -7.85 0.93 5.78
CA ILE A 41 -7.37 2.17 5.18
C ILE A 41 -7.93 3.36 5.96
N PRO A 42 -7.40 3.67 7.16
CA PRO A 42 -7.68 4.95 7.80
C PRO A 42 -7.15 6.10 6.95
N GLY A 43 -7.89 7.21 6.91
CA GLY A 43 -7.46 8.38 6.17
C GLY A 43 -8.27 9.64 6.44
N VAL A 44 -7.80 10.73 5.85
CA VAL A 44 -8.44 12.04 5.89
C VAL A 44 -8.59 12.62 4.49
N SER A 45 -9.70 13.30 4.28
CA SER A 45 -10.00 14.11 3.10
C SER A 45 -10.21 15.55 3.57
N ILE A 46 -9.27 16.44 3.26
CA ILE A 46 -9.32 17.86 3.62
C ILE A 46 -9.64 18.65 2.37
N ASN A 47 -10.91 19.04 2.25
CA ASN A 47 -11.42 19.82 1.14
C ASN A 47 -12.59 20.74 1.57
N LYS A 48 -13.03 21.65 0.71
CA LYS A 48 -14.10 22.61 1.04
C LYS A 48 -15.53 22.05 0.98
N LYS A 49 -15.76 20.95 0.24
CA LYS A 49 -17.10 20.45 -0.05
C LYS A 49 -17.55 19.40 0.95
N ASP A 50 -16.68 18.45 1.22
CA ASP A 50 -16.96 17.31 2.07
C ASP A 50 -15.70 16.92 2.88
N PRO A 51 -15.25 17.77 3.82
CA PRO A 51 -14.13 17.44 4.69
C PRO A 51 -14.54 16.36 5.69
N HIS A 52 -13.80 15.24 5.72
CA HIS A 52 -14.10 14.13 6.62
C HIS A 52 -12.84 13.29 6.88
N CYS A 53 -12.89 12.47 7.92
CA CYS A 53 -12.00 11.32 8.04
C CYS A 53 -12.78 10.04 7.77
N PHE A 54 -12.07 8.97 7.43
CA PHE A 54 -12.69 7.73 7.03
C PHE A 54 -11.84 6.53 7.41
N ILE A 55 -12.49 5.38 7.51
CA ILE A 55 -11.83 4.08 7.51
C ILE A 55 -12.47 3.27 6.40
N GLN A 56 -11.71 3.01 5.34
CA GLN A 56 -12.14 2.12 4.28
C GLN A 56 -11.62 0.71 4.57
N VAL A 57 -12.50 -0.28 4.48
CA VAL A 57 -12.19 -1.68 4.79
C VAL A 57 -12.38 -2.51 3.54
N PHE A 58 -11.40 -3.36 3.24
CA PHE A 58 -11.48 -4.28 2.12
C PHE A 58 -11.32 -5.72 2.61
N ILE A 59 -12.36 -6.53 2.48
CA ILE A 59 -12.39 -7.92 2.94
C ILE A 59 -12.44 -8.84 1.72
N SER A 60 -11.44 -9.70 1.60
CA SER A 60 -11.41 -10.79 0.64
C SER A 60 -11.42 -12.11 1.39
N THR A 61 -12.44 -12.91 1.16
CA THR A 61 -12.48 -14.32 1.53
C THR A 61 -12.50 -15.15 0.24
N LYS A 62 -12.38 -16.47 0.37
CA LYS A 62 -12.48 -17.39 -0.77
C LYS A 62 -13.73 -17.13 -1.65
N ASP A 63 -14.87 -16.91 -0.99
CA ASP A 63 -16.17 -16.84 -1.66
C ASP A 63 -16.68 -15.40 -1.85
N SER A 64 -16.13 -14.41 -1.14
CA SER A 64 -16.64 -13.04 -1.17
C SER A 64 -15.55 -11.98 -1.23
N LEU A 65 -15.90 -10.86 -1.85
CA LEU A 65 -15.05 -9.69 -1.93
C LEU A 65 -15.93 -8.47 -1.63
N LYS A 66 -15.68 -7.81 -0.49
CA LYS A 66 -16.55 -6.75 0.05
C LYS A 66 -15.72 -5.54 0.47
N THR A 67 -16.25 -4.37 0.19
CA THR A 67 -15.66 -3.09 0.60
C THR A 67 -16.65 -2.30 1.43
N HIS A 68 -16.15 -1.63 2.46
CA HIS A 68 -16.93 -0.77 3.34
C HIS A 68 -16.23 0.58 3.49
N TYR A 69 -16.99 1.66 3.57
CA TYR A 69 -16.46 3.01 3.75
C TYR A 69 -17.14 3.69 4.94
N PHE A 70 -16.47 3.66 6.09
CA PHE A 70 -16.97 4.28 7.31
C PHE A 70 -16.52 5.73 7.34
N LYS A 71 -17.47 6.66 7.36
CA LYS A 71 -17.21 8.09 7.32
C LYS A 71 -17.44 8.72 8.69
N PHE A 72 -16.53 9.62 9.07
CA PHE A 72 -16.53 10.31 10.36
C PHE A 72 -16.32 11.82 10.16
N PRO A 73 -16.82 12.67 11.07
CA PRO A 73 -16.46 14.08 11.11
C PRO A 73 -14.94 14.28 11.11
N LEU A 74 -14.44 15.30 10.42
CA LEU A 74 -13.00 15.59 10.40
C LEU A 74 -12.43 15.89 11.81
N SER A 75 -13.27 16.35 12.74
CA SER A 75 -12.91 16.58 14.15
C SER A 75 -12.52 15.32 14.91
N ASP A 76 -12.93 14.15 14.44
CA ASP A 76 -12.67 12.86 15.10
C ASP A 76 -11.27 12.34 14.79
N PHE A 77 -10.56 12.97 13.85
CA PHE A 77 -9.19 12.62 13.49
C PHE A 77 -8.20 13.28 14.45
N THR A 78 -7.45 12.47 15.18
CA THR A 78 -6.32 12.94 15.99
C THR A 78 -5.05 12.19 15.62
N TYR A 79 -3.90 12.82 15.86
CA TYR A 79 -2.61 12.24 15.50
C TYR A 79 -1.52 12.72 16.46
N ASN A 80 -0.50 11.88 16.62
CA ASN A 80 0.73 12.26 17.31
C ASN A 80 1.71 12.94 16.32
N LYS A 81 2.35 14.03 16.75
CA LYS A 81 3.28 14.80 15.90
C LYS A 81 4.63 14.09 15.71
N ASP A 82 5.00 13.25 16.66
CA ASP A 82 6.33 12.69 16.78
C ASP A 82 6.41 11.20 16.49
N GLU A 83 5.30 10.49 16.68
CA GLU A 83 5.17 9.04 16.50
C GLU A 83 4.03 8.72 15.52
N PHE A 84 4.09 7.56 14.87
CA PHE A 84 2.99 7.10 14.02
C PHE A 84 1.87 6.55 14.90
N LYS A 85 0.97 7.46 15.29
CA LYS A 85 -0.25 7.16 16.04
C LYS A 85 -1.39 8.01 15.52
N ILE A 86 -2.47 7.35 15.14
CA ILE A 86 -3.64 7.96 14.53
C ILE A 86 -4.89 7.38 15.17
N ASP A 87 -5.78 8.27 15.55
CA ASP A 87 -7.11 7.91 16.01
C ASP A 87 -8.16 8.52 15.09
N ILE A 88 -9.17 7.72 14.76
CA ILE A 88 -10.41 8.17 14.12
C ILE A 88 -11.55 7.73 15.04
N ASN A 89 -12.10 8.70 15.78
CA ASN A 89 -13.05 8.43 16.85
C ASN A 89 -12.44 7.47 17.88
N HIS A 90 -12.99 6.27 18.08
CA HIS A 90 -12.46 5.26 19.00
C HIS A 90 -11.54 4.21 18.34
N ASN A 91 -11.27 4.36 17.04
CA ASN A 91 -10.43 3.46 16.26
C ASN A 91 -9.00 3.98 16.22
N HIS A 92 -8.05 3.08 16.40
CA HIS A 92 -6.66 3.41 16.69
C HIS A 92 -5.71 2.63 15.79
N PHE A 93 -4.74 3.34 15.22
CA PHE A 93 -3.76 2.81 14.29
C PHE A 93 -2.37 3.33 14.62
N GLU A 94 -1.46 2.41 14.86
CA GLU A 94 -0.04 2.65 15.02
C GLU A 94 0.76 1.71 14.14
N LYS A 95 2.08 1.86 14.15
CA LYS A 95 2.97 0.91 13.47
C LYS A 95 2.85 -0.51 14.03
N ASP A 96 2.73 -0.60 15.36
CA ASP A 96 2.90 -1.84 16.12
C ASP A 96 1.54 -2.34 16.67
N TYR A 97 0.45 -1.61 16.44
CA TYR A 97 -0.86 -1.94 17.00
C TYR A 97 -2.01 -1.37 16.15
N VAL A 98 -3.07 -2.15 16.00
CA VAL A 98 -4.33 -1.72 15.37
C VAL A 98 -5.50 -2.18 16.22
N ARG A 99 -6.42 -1.26 16.55
CA ARG A 99 -7.68 -1.55 17.23
C ARG A 99 -8.82 -0.82 16.56
N ILE A 100 -9.81 -1.55 16.09
CA ILE A 100 -10.99 -0.97 15.46
C ILE A 100 -12.28 -1.59 15.98
N HIS A 101 -13.34 -0.80 15.93
CA HIS A 101 -14.72 -1.23 16.08
C HIS A 101 -15.59 -0.36 15.17
N LEU A 102 -16.08 -0.96 14.09
CA LEU A 102 -16.80 -0.30 13.02
C LEU A 102 -18.14 -0.99 12.83
N THR A 103 -19.21 -0.20 12.74
CA THR A 103 -20.56 -0.70 12.52
C THR A 103 -21.26 0.19 11.49
N ASP A 104 -21.85 -0.44 10.48
CA ASP A 104 -22.81 0.16 9.56
C ASP A 104 -24.10 -0.69 9.54
N GLU A 105 -25.04 -0.35 8.67
CA GLU A 105 -26.31 -1.07 8.54
C GLU A 105 -26.15 -2.53 8.09
N GLN A 106 -25.02 -2.89 7.46
CA GLN A 106 -24.78 -4.17 6.81
C GLN A 106 -23.78 -5.05 7.57
N THR A 107 -22.87 -4.46 8.35
CA THR A 107 -21.79 -5.19 8.99
C THR A 107 -21.31 -4.55 10.29
N THR A 108 -20.81 -5.39 11.19
CA THR A 108 -19.98 -5.00 12.32
C THR A 108 -18.62 -5.68 12.21
N ILE A 109 -17.55 -4.89 12.28
CA ILE A 109 -16.17 -5.31 12.14
C ILE A 109 -15.40 -4.84 13.38
N SER A 110 -14.83 -5.76 14.14
CA SER A 110 -13.94 -5.46 15.25
C SER A 110 -12.60 -6.14 15.02
N ALA A 111 -11.49 -5.43 15.25
CA ALA A 111 -10.19 -6.06 15.20
C ALA A 111 -9.29 -5.53 16.30
N THR A 112 -8.40 -6.40 16.80
CA THR A 112 -7.28 -6.02 17.65
C THR A 112 -6.09 -6.83 17.19
N PHE A 113 -5.08 -6.14 16.68
CA PHE A 113 -3.87 -6.74 16.14
C PHE A 113 -2.64 -6.10 16.77
N ASP A 114 -1.79 -6.94 17.33
CA ASP A 114 -0.43 -6.57 17.73
C ASP A 114 0.52 -6.93 16.59
N LEU A 115 1.34 -5.96 16.18
CA LEU A 115 2.31 -6.11 15.11
C LEU A 115 3.73 -6.01 15.68
N ASN A 116 4.64 -6.80 15.14
CA ASN A 116 6.06 -6.75 15.47
C ASN A 116 6.91 -7.18 14.27
N SER A 117 8.23 -7.31 14.48
CA SER A 117 9.16 -7.86 13.48
C SER A 117 9.07 -7.17 12.11
N HIS A 118 9.02 -5.84 12.12
CA HIS A 118 8.88 -5.03 10.91
C HIS A 118 10.14 -5.08 10.05
N THR A 119 9.95 -5.30 8.76
CA THR A 119 10.99 -5.22 7.74
C THR A 119 10.87 -3.88 7.01
N PRO A 120 11.62 -2.84 7.41
CA PRO A 120 11.64 -1.58 6.69
C PRO A 120 12.44 -1.71 5.40
N ILE A 121 12.25 -0.76 4.49
CA ILE A 121 13.17 -0.58 3.37
C ILE A 121 14.47 0.09 3.83
N LYS A 122 15.58 -0.16 3.14
CA LYS A 122 16.85 0.52 3.39
C LYS A 122 16.76 1.98 2.97
N THR A 123 17.15 2.89 3.85
CA THR A 123 17.15 4.32 3.59
C THR A 123 18.54 4.91 3.70
N ASN A 124 18.76 6.04 3.04
CA ASN A 124 19.94 6.87 3.19
C ASN A 124 19.58 8.32 2.84
N PHE A 125 20.55 9.23 2.88
CA PHE A 125 20.28 10.63 2.57
C PHE A 125 19.72 10.86 1.16
N TYR A 126 20.21 10.15 0.13
CA TYR A 126 19.67 10.28 -1.23
C TYR A 126 18.33 9.58 -1.42
N GLN A 127 18.05 8.57 -0.60
CA GLN A 127 16.83 7.75 -0.65
C GLN A 127 16.23 7.65 0.76
N PRO A 128 15.67 8.76 1.28
CA PRO A 128 15.19 8.84 2.66
C PRO A 128 13.95 7.97 2.89
N ASN A 129 13.19 7.69 1.82
CA ASN A 129 12.09 6.77 1.77
C ASN A 129 11.99 6.16 0.35
N ILE A 130 10.88 5.47 0.05
CA ILE A 130 10.67 4.77 -1.22
C ILE A 130 10.67 5.69 -2.44
N MET A 131 10.28 6.96 -2.28
CA MET A 131 10.27 7.99 -3.34
C MET A 131 11.68 8.46 -3.73
N GLY A 132 12.73 8.04 -3.01
CA GLY A 132 14.09 8.43 -3.34
C GLY A 132 14.27 9.97 -3.30
N PRO A 133 14.95 10.57 -4.28
CA PRO A 133 15.10 12.02 -4.38
C PRO A 133 13.76 12.77 -4.51
N PHE A 134 12.69 12.13 -5.00
CA PHE A 134 11.38 12.78 -5.14
C PHE A 134 10.73 13.07 -3.79
N ALA A 135 11.17 12.42 -2.72
CA ALA A 135 10.73 12.71 -1.34
C ALA A 135 11.05 14.15 -0.89
N TYR A 136 12.04 14.78 -1.50
CA TYR A 136 12.44 16.16 -1.19
C TYR A 136 11.61 17.21 -1.94
N LEU A 137 10.79 16.80 -2.89
CA LEU A 137 9.91 17.70 -3.62
C LEU A 137 8.64 17.97 -2.81
N ASN A 138 8.00 19.10 -3.05
CA ASN A 138 6.78 19.52 -2.35
C ASN A 138 5.59 19.77 -3.29
N PHE A 139 5.73 19.44 -4.58
CA PHE A 139 4.74 19.70 -5.63
C PHE A 139 4.26 18.44 -6.38
N MET A 140 4.66 17.23 -5.96
CA MET A 140 4.11 15.99 -6.51
C MET A 140 2.62 15.89 -6.20
N GLU A 141 1.85 15.34 -7.13
CA GLU A 141 0.41 15.15 -6.96
C GLU A 141 0.09 14.07 -5.92
N CYS A 142 0.86 12.98 -5.93
CA CYS A 142 0.81 11.91 -4.95
C CYS A 142 2.23 11.60 -4.47
N TYR A 143 2.37 11.36 -3.18
CA TYR A 143 3.56 10.80 -2.57
C TYR A 143 3.22 9.44 -1.99
N HIS A 144 4.19 8.55 -2.05
CA HIS A 144 4.07 7.19 -1.59
C HIS A 144 5.09 6.91 -0.49
N GLY A 145 4.73 6.09 0.49
CA GLY A 145 5.56 5.75 1.63
C GLY A 145 5.40 4.29 2.00
N ILE A 146 6.52 3.58 2.15
CA ILE A 146 6.52 2.22 2.71
C ILE A 146 6.86 2.31 4.18
N VAL A 147 5.91 1.92 5.03
CA VAL A 147 6.09 1.87 6.48
C VAL A 147 6.71 0.52 6.86
N SER A 148 6.20 -0.56 6.28
CA SER A 148 6.72 -1.91 6.49
C SER A 148 6.47 -2.77 5.26
N MET A 149 7.55 -3.33 4.68
CA MET A 149 7.44 -4.34 3.62
C MET A 149 6.83 -5.64 4.15
N ARG A 150 7.02 -5.93 5.43
CA ARG A 150 6.52 -7.12 6.11
C ARG A 150 6.51 -6.88 7.60
N SER A 151 5.41 -7.16 8.26
CA SER A 151 5.37 -7.30 9.73
C SER A 151 4.76 -8.64 10.10
N VAL A 152 5.07 -9.13 11.29
CA VAL A 152 4.37 -10.27 11.89
C VAL A 152 3.24 -9.71 12.76
N PHE A 153 2.04 -10.29 12.70
CA PHE A 153 0.94 -9.85 13.54
C PHE A 153 0.18 -11.02 14.18
N SER A 154 -0.43 -10.75 15.33
CA SER A 154 -1.29 -11.67 16.07
C SER A 154 -2.49 -10.92 16.63
N GLY A 155 -3.59 -11.63 16.85
CA GLY A 155 -4.79 -11.04 17.46
C GLY A 155 -6.08 -11.60 16.86
N HIS A 156 -7.14 -10.80 16.87
CA HIS A 156 -8.48 -11.26 16.54
C HIS A 156 -9.19 -10.30 15.60
N LEU A 157 -9.94 -10.86 14.67
CA LEU A 157 -10.89 -10.16 13.80
C LEU A 157 -12.27 -10.78 14.02
N THR A 158 -13.26 -9.95 14.32
CA THR A 158 -14.67 -10.36 14.39
C THR A 158 -15.45 -9.62 13.32
N ILE A 159 -16.06 -10.36 12.40
CA ILE A 159 -16.99 -9.83 11.39
C ILE A 159 -18.35 -10.47 11.63
N ASN A 160 -19.39 -9.67 11.88
CA ASN A 160 -20.77 -10.15 12.07
C ASN A 160 -20.88 -11.34 13.06
N GLN A 161 -20.16 -11.25 14.19
CA GLN A 161 -20.04 -12.26 15.26
C GLN A 161 -19.09 -13.44 14.98
N GLU A 162 -18.67 -13.65 13.73
CA GLU A 162 -17.67 -14.67 13.40
C GLU A 162 -16.27 -14.16 13.73
N THR A 163 -15.56 -14.87 14.61
CA THR A 163 -14.23 -14.46 15.08
C THR A 163 -13.14 -15.36 14.53
N THR A 164 -12.18 -14.76 13.85
CA THR A 164 -10.94 -15.39 13.37
C THR A 164 -9.78 -14.95 14.25
N THR A 165 -8.97 -15.92 14.69
CA THR A 165 -7.75 -15.67 15.44
C THR A 165 -6.54 -15.82 14.54
N TYR A 166 -5.65 -14.83 14.57
CA TYR A 166 -4.40 -14.80 13.82
C TYR A 166 -3.24 -15.00 14.80
N LYS A 167 -2.29 -15.86 14.41
CA LYS A 167 -1.09 -16.13 15.21
C LYS A 167 0.14 -16.12 14.32
N ASP A 168 0.99 -15.12 14.54
CA ASP A 168 2.26 -14.93 13.84
C ASP A 168 2.08 -14.89 12.31
N GLU A 169 1.07 -14.15 11.88
CA GLU A 169 0.64 -13.97 10.50
C GLU A 169 1.34 -12.77 9.85
N VAL A 170 1.15 -12.54 8.54
CA VAL A 170 1.94 -11.53 7.81
C VAL A 170 1.11 -10.33 7.39
N SER A 171 1.63 -9.14 7.65
CA SER A 171 1.04 -7.88 7.20
C SER A 171 2.00 -7.02 6.37
N TYR A 172 1.42 -6.06 5.67
CA TYR A 172 2.09 -5.04 4.86
C TYR A 172 1.51 -3.66 5.19
N ILE A 173 2.35 -2.63 5.24
CA ILE A 173 1.92 -1.28 5.60
C ILE A 173 2.55 -0.26 4.66
N GLU A 174 1.71 0.49 3.97
CA GLU A 174 2.11 1.63 3.15
C GLU A 174 1.22 2.84 3.40
N LYS A 175 1.52 3.92 2.70
CA LYS A 175 0.83 5.19 2.85
C LYS A 175 0.92 6.01 1.57
N ASP A 176 -0.20 6.64 1.24
CA ASP A 176 -0.28 7.65 0.20
C ASP A 176 -0.80 8.97 0.74
N TRP A 177 -0.25 10.07 0.23
CA TRP A 177 -0.73 11.40 0.56
C TRP A 177 -0.49 12.39 -0.57
N GLY A 178 -1.31 13.43 -0.62
CA GLY A 178 -1.18 14.45 -1.65
C GLY A 178 -2.52 15.00 -2.06
N LYS A 179 -2.70 15.22 -3.35
CA LYS A 179 -3.87 15.83 -3.96
C LYS A 179 -4.74 14.81 -4.69
N SER A 180 -4.17 13.97 -5.53
CA SER A 180 -4.93 12.95 -6.27
C SER A 180 -4.06 11.72 -6.46
N PHE A 181 -4.68 10.58 -6.73
CA PHE A 181 -3.94 9.46 -7.31
C PHE A 181 -3.55 9.78 -8.76
N PRO A 182 -2.43 9.19 -9.26
CA PRO A 182 -2.06 9.32 -10.66
C PRO A 182 -3.17 8.86 -11.59
N SER A 183 -3.29 9.47 -12.77
CA SER A 183 -4.32 9.11 -13.76
C SER A 183 -4.14 7.69 -14.32
N LYS A 184 -2.89 7.22 -14.38
CA LYS A 184 -2.53 5.85 -14.77
C LYS A 184 -1.50 5.32 -13.81
N TYR A 185 -1.75 4.16 -13.24
CA TYR A 185 -0.80 3.48 -12.39
C TYR A 185 -1.04 1.97 -12.33
N ILE A 186 -0.01 1.26 -11.90
CA ILE A 186 -0.02 -0.16 -11.63
C ILE A 186 0.56 -0.32 -10.24
N TRP A 187 -0.16 -0.99 -9.34
CA TRP A 187 0.30 -1.35 -8.01
C TRP A 187 0.18 -2.85 -7.81
N LEU A 188 1.26 -3.49 -7.37
CA LEU A 188 1.30 -4.91 -7.06
C LEU A 188 1.99 -5.12 -5.71
N GLN A 189 1.43 -5.98 -4.87
CA GLN A 189 2.03 -6.31 -3.58
C GLN A 189 1.76 -7.76 -3.19
N SER A 190 2.78 -8.46 -2.71
CA SER A 190 2.60 -9.74 -2.01
C SER A 190 3.73 -9.99 -1.01
N ASN A 191 3.42 -10.72 0.05
CA ASN A 191 4.36 -11.24 1.04
C ASN A 191 4.24 -12.77 1.23
N HIS A 192 3.36 -13.43 0.48
CA HIS A 192 3.00 -14.83 0.68
C HIS A 192 3.63 -15.67 -0.41
N PHE A 193 4.95 -15.80 -0.32
CA PHE A 193 5.76 -16.64 -1.20
C PHE A 193 6.13 -17.93 -0.48
N LYS A 194 6.64 -18.94 -1.21
CA LYS A 194 7.16 -20.15 -0.57
C LYS A 194 8.32 -19.83 0.36
N ASN A 195 9.15 -18.85 0.00
CA ASN A 195 10.10 -18.26 0.94
C ASN A 195 9.42 -17.19 1.81
N GLU A 196 9.18 -17.50 3.09
CA GLU A 196 8.52 -16.62 4.07
C GLU A 196 9.25 -15.29 4.34
N LYS A 197 10.51 -15.18 3.92
CA LYS A 197 11.33 -13.96 4.02
C LYS A 197 11.27 -13.10 2.77
N THR A 198 10.43 -13.45 1.80
CA THR A 198 10.22 -12.65 0.60
C THR A 198 9.12 -11.62 0.80
N SER A 199 9.36 -10.39 0.34
CA SER A 199 8.37 -9.32 0.33
C SER A 199 8.53 -8.50 -0.94
N PHE A 200 7.42 -8.17 -1.57
CA PHE A 200 7.42 -7.54 -2.87
C PHE A 200 6.38 -6.42 -2.95
N MET A 201 6.84 -5.26 -3.44
CA MET A 201 5.99 -4.14 -3.83
C MET A 201 6.45 -3.65 -5.20
N PHE A 202 5.49 -3.30 -6.04
CA PHE A 202 5.68 -2.69 -7.34
C PHE A 202 4.71 -1.52 -7.48
N SER A 203 5.23 -0.36 -7.90
CA SER A 203 4.44 0.79 -8.31
C SER A 203 5.01 1.38 -9.60
N TYR A 204 4.15 1.58 -10.60
CA TYR A 204 4.49 2.23 -11.85
C TYR A 204 3.38 3.18 -12.27
N ALA A 205 3.67 4.48 -12.40
CA ALA A 205 2.63 5.50 -12.58
C ALA A 205 3.03 6.61 -13.57
N VAL A 206 2.04 7.22 -14.23
CA VAL A 206 2.20 8.45 -15.01
C VAL A 206 1.98 9.64 -14.10
N ILE A 207 3.05 10.37 -13.80
CA ILE A 207 3.06 11.41 -12.77
C ILE A 207 3.16 12.80 -13.45
N PRO A 208 2.26 13.74 -13.12
CA PRO A 208 2.43 15.14 -13.52
C PRO A 208 3.64 15.76 -12.81
N PHE A 209 4.48 16.44 -13.59
CA PHE A 209 5.67 17.13 -13.11
C PHE A 209 5.72 18.54 -13.71
N LYS A 210 5.03 19.47 -13.05
CA LYS A 210 4.86 20.86 -13.49
C LYS A 210 4.30 20.95 -14.92
N LEU A 211 5.17 21.10 -15.93
CA LEU A 211 4.81 21.32 -17.33
C LEU A 211 4.86 20.06 -18.20
N PHE A 212 5.28 18.92 -17.64
CA PHE A 212 5.34 17.65 -18.38
C PHE A 212 4.86 16.48 -17.52
N PHE A 213 4.80 15.29 -18.12
CA PHE A 213 4.51 14.04 -17.42
C PHE A 213 5.71 13.10 -17.56
N PHE A 214 5.97 12.30 -16.52
CA PHE A 214 6.95 11.23 -16.60
C PHE A 214 6.38 9.94 -16.02
N LYS A 215 6.93 8.80 -16.48
CA LYS A 215 6.58 7.49 -15.93
C LYS A 215 7.49 7.20 -14.74
N GLY A 216 6.95 7.27 -13.54
CA GLY A 216 7.64 6.94 -12.29
C GLY A 216 7.61 5.43 -12.04
N LEU A 217 8.76 4.85 -11.68
CA LEU A 217 8.89 3.44 -11.32
C LEU A 217 9.49 3.34 -9.93
N ILE A 218 8.85 2.56 -9.07
CA ILE A 218 9.41 2.17 -7.79
C ILE A 218 9.03 0.73 -7.48
N VAL A 219 10.03 -0.14 -7.36
CA VAL A 219 9.85 -1.57 -7.07
C VAL A 219 10.84 -1.98 -6.01
N ASN A 220 10.36 -2.73 -5.04
CA ASN A 220 11.17 -3.29 -3.96
C ASN A 220 10.92 -4.78 -3.86
N LEU A 221 11.97 -5.58 -4.04
CA LEU A 221 11.98 -6.99 -3.72
C LEU A 221 12.97 -7.20 -2.56
N ILE A 222 12.47 -7.70 -1.45
CA ILE A 222 13.30 -8.26 -0.38
C ILE A 222 13.22 -9.77 -0.52
N TYR A 223 14.35 -10.45 -0.68
CA TYR A 223 14.44 -11.91 -0.55
C TYR A 223 15.73 -12.23 0.21
N ASP A 224 15.67 -13.17 1.16
CA ASP A 224 16.78 -13.55 2.04
C ASP A 224 17.52 -12.35 2.66
N ASN A 225 16.75 -11.40 3.22
CA ASN A 225 17.24 -10.17 3.86
C ASN A 225 18.04 -9.23 2.92
N LYS A 226 18.04 -9.49 1.61
CA LYS A 226 18.67 -8.64 0.61
C LYS A 226 17.62 -7.88 -0.17
N GLU A 227 17.81 -6.57 -0.20
CA GLU A 227 16.94 -5.66 -0.91
C GLU A 227 17.42 -5.44 -2.35
N TYR A 228 16.51 -5.64 -3.30
CA TYR A 228 16.66 -5.35 -4.71
C TYR A 228 15.67 -4.26 -5.12
N ARG A 229 16.16 -3.02 -5.12
CA ARG A 229 15.37 -1.85 -5.50
C ARG A 229 15.53 -1.51 -6.97
N PHE A 230 14.43 -1.40 -7.71
CA PHE A 230 14.38 -0.89 -9.08
C PHE A 230 13.56 0.38 -9.11
N SER A 231 14.14 1.49 -9.55
CA SER A 231 13.40 2.75 -9.64
C SER A 231 13.92 3.66 -10.73
N THR A 232 13.10 4.61 -11.18
CA THR A 232 13.54 5.64 -12.14
C THR A 232 14.76 6.40 -11.63
N TYR A 233 14.77 6.78 -10.34
CA TYR A 233 15.87 7.53 -9.73
C TYR A 233 17.16 6.71 -9.54
N ASN A 234 17.12 5.37 -9.65
CA ASN A 234 18.32 4.53 -9.65
C ASN A 234 18.66 3.97 -11.04
N ARG A 235 18.15 4.62 -12.09
CA ARG A 235 18.38 4.32 -13.51
C ARG A 235 17.88 2.93 -13.94
N SER A 236 16.90 2.37 -13.22
CA SER A 236 16.20 1.18 -13.70
C SER A 236 15.36 1.50 -14.92
N LYS A 237 15.24 0.50 -15.79
CA LYS A 237 14.35 0.51 -16.95
C LYS A 237 13.27 -0.54 -16.77
N ILE A 238 12.08 -0.26 -17.27
CA ILE A 238 10.95 -1.18 -17.30
C ILE A 238 10.49 -1.34 -18.75
N THR A 239 10.19 -2.58 -19.12
CA THR A 239 9.47 -2.95 -20.35
C THR A 239 8.18 -3.63 -19.92
N ILE A 240 7.05 -3.16 -20.44
CA ILE A 240 5.76 -3.85 -20.32
C ILE A 240 5.74 -4.88 -21.44
N GLU A 241 5.71 -6.16 -21.08
CA GLU A 241 5.67 -7.27 -22.05
C GLU A 241 4.22 -7.61 -22.41
N SER A 242 3.31 -7.56 -21.44
CA SER A 242 1.87 -7.66 -21.64
C SER A 242 1.14 -6.89 -20.54
N LEU A 243 -0.03 -6.36 -20.87
CA LEU A 243 -0.91 -5.70 -19.91
C LEU A 243 -2.34 -5.73 -20.44
N ASP A 244 -3.21 -6.38 -19.69
CA ASP A 244 -4.66 -6.34 -19.86
C ASP A 244 -5.33 -6.15 -18.48
N SER A 245 -6.66 -6.24 -18.42
CA SER A 245 -7.42 -5.97 -17.20
C SER A 245 -7.22 -7.01 -16.08
N MET A 246 -6.69 -8.20 -16.39
CA MET A 246 -6.55 -9.33 -15.49
C MET A 246 -5.11 -9.85 -15.38
N THR A 247 -4.28 -9.68 -16.41
CA THR A 247 -2.90 -10.17 -16.45
C THR A 247 -1.93 -9.07 -16.86
N SER A 248 -0.73 -9.15 -16.31
CA SER A 248 0.35 -8.23 -16.67
C SER A 248 1.72 -8.90 -16.54
N SER A 249 2.64 -8.53 -17.42
CA SER A 249 4.04 -8.97 -17.38
C SER A 249 4.98 -7.80 -17.59
N PHE A 250 5.99 -7.70 -16.72
CA PHE A 250 6.98 -6.64 -16.72
C PHE A 250 8.38 -7.21 -16.64
N LYS A 251 9.29 -6.58 -17.36
CA LYS A 251 10.73 -6.82 -17.27
C LYS A 251 11.45 -5.56 -16.82
N LEU A 252 12.08 -5.65 -15.66
CA LEU A 252 12.84 -4.58 -15.04
C LEU A 252 14.33 -4.86 -15.14
N LYS A 253 15.14 -3.85 -15.48
CA LYS A 253 16.59 -3.98 -15.60
C LYS A 253 17.31 -2.89 -14.81
N LYS A 254 18.32 -3.30 -14.02
CA LYS A 254 19.22 -2.42 -13.27
C LYS A 254 20.64 -2.98 -13.24
N GLY A 255 21.54 -2.37 -14.00
CA GLY A 255 22.91 -2.89 -14.14
C GLY A 255 22.92 -4.34 -14.62
N SER A 256 23.51 -5.24 -13.84
CA SER A 256 23.54 -6.68 -14.11
C SER A 256 22.28 -7.43 -13.64
N TYR A 257 21.36 -6.79 -12.91
CA TYR A 257 20.14 -7.44 -12.43
C TYR A 257 18.99 -7.27 -13.39
N THR A 258 18.21 -8.34 -13.57
CA THR A 258 16.93 -8.33 -14.28
C THR A 258 15.87 -8.96 -13.39
N LEU A 259 14.72 -8.31 -13.23
CA LEU A 259 13.57 -8.85 -12.52
C LEU A 259 12.42 -8.97 -13.52
N VAL A 260 11.86 -10.16 -13.66
CA VAL A 260 10.62 -10.41 -14.40
C VAL A 260 9.50 -10.56 -13.38
N VAL A 261 8.39 -9.88 -13.61
CA VAL A 261 7.21 -9.86 -12.74
C VAL A 261 6.00 -10.19 -13.60
N THR A 262 5.29 -11.25 -13.27
CA THR A 262 4.03 -11.60 -13.92
C THR A 262 2.94 -11.63 -12.87
N ALA A 263 1.89 -10.84 -13.05
CA ALA A 263 0.78 -10.76 -12.13
C ALA A 263 -0.52 -11.20 -12.79
N LYS A 264 -1.34 -11.94 -12.04
CA LYS A 264 -2.67 -12.39 -12.44
C LYS A 264 -3.67 -12.06 -11.34
N LYS A 265 -4.66 -11.27 -11.68
CA LYS A 265 -5.81 -10.93 -10.85
C LYS A 265 -6.88 -12.02 -10.98
N GLU A 266 -7.62 -12.29 -9.92
CA GLU A 266 -8.75 -13.24 -9.95
C GLU A 266 -10.10 -12.52 -9.89
N LYS A 267 -10.29 -11.72 -8.83
CA LYS A 267 -11.46 -10.88 -8.60
C LYS A 267 -10.99 -9.47 -8.25
N ASP A 268 -11.82 -8.48 -8.51
CA ASP A 268 -11.63 -7.11 -8.02
C ASP A 268 -12.90 -6.54 -7.39
N ALA A 269 -12.72 -5.56 -6.52
CA ALA A 269 -13.80 -4.77 -5.97
C ALA A 269 -13.45 -3.28 -6.08
N VAL A 270 -14.51 -2.50 -5.99
CA VAL A 270 -14.44 -1.04 -6.13
C VAL A 270 -14.08 -0.43 -4.79
N LEU A 271 -13.03 0.38 -4.79
CA LEU A 271 -12.62 1.22 -3.67
C LEU A 271 -12.75 2.69 -4.03
N ILE A 272 -13.07 3.51 -3.03
CA ILE A 272 -13.11 4.96 -3.16
C ILE A 272 -11.67 5.49 -3.11
N SER A 273 -11.33 6.38 -4.05
CA SER A 273 -10.00 6.96 -4.23
C SER A 273 -10.06 8.49 -4.35
N PRO A 274 -8.93 9.18 -4.09
CA PRO A 274 -8.89 10.63 -4.07
C PRO A 274 -8.72 11.26 -5.45
N THR A 275 -9.51 12.30 -5.72
CA THR A 275 -9.34 13.25 -6.81
C THR A 275 -9.44 14.66 -6.26
N ASN A 276 -8.39 15.48 -6.43
CA ASN A 276 -8.34 16.84 -5.90
C ASN A 276 -8.66 16.94 -4.40
N GLY A 277 -8.19 15.97 -3.61
CA GLY A 277 -8.35 15.86 -2.17
C GLY A 277 -9.73 15.38 -1.72
N GLN A 278 -10.64 15.11 -2.65
CA GLN A 278 -11.97 14.58 -2.38
C GLN A 278 -11.98 13.07 -2.66
N MET A 279 -12.60 12.29 -1.79
CA MET A 279 -12.78 10.85 -1.96
C MET A 279 -14.00 10.57 -2.85
N ILE A 280 -13.87 10.86 -4.15
CA ILE A 280 -15.00 10.85 -5.13
C ILE A 280 -14.73 9.99 -6.36
N ASN A 281 -13.50 9.53 -6.57
CA ASN A 281 -13.17 8.64 -7.68
C ASN A 281 -13.20 7.18 -7.20
N THR A 282 -13.12 6.24 -8.12
CA THR A 282 -13.04 4.82 -7.79
C THR A 282 -11.91 4.10 -8.51
N ILE A 283 -11.38 3.07 -7.85
CA ILE A 283 -10.34 2.18 -8.37
C ILE A 283 -10.78 0.73 -8.18
N LYS A 284 -10.19 -0.18 -8.95
CA LYS A 284 -10.44 -1.61 -8.82
C LYS A 284 -9.20 -2.30 -8.27
N GLU A 285 -9.30 -2.82 -7.05
CA GLU A 285 -8.25 -3.61 -6.40
C GLU A 285 -8.70 -5.06 -6.25
N GLY A 286 -7.79 -6.00 -6.52
CA GLY A 286 -7.94 -7.40 -6.14
C GLY A 286 -6.99 -7.77 -5.01
N LEU A 287 -7.45 -8.58 -4.05
CA LEU A 287 -6.66 -9.07 -2.90
C LEU A 287 -6.32 -10.57 -2.95
N SER A 288 -6.80 -11.30 -3.96
CA SER A 288 -6.60 -12.76 -4.11
C SER A 288 -5.77 -13.16 -5.34
N GLY A 289 -5.02 -12.21 -5.92
CA GLY A 289 -4.22 -12.49 -7.12
C GLY A 289 -2.94 -13.30 -6.86
N THR A 290 -2.22 -13.60 -7.94
CA THR A 290 -0.87 -14.18 -7.88
C THR A 290 0.17 -13.27 -8.55
N ILE A 291 1.40 -13.28 -8.01
CA ILE A 291 2.57 -12.57 -8.57
C ILE A 291 3.74 -13.55 -8.66
N THR A 292 4.17 -13.89 -9.87
CA THR A 292 5.38 -14.68 -10.11
C THR A 292 6.56 -13.76 -10.34
N LEU A 293 7.65 -14.02 -9.62
CA LEU A 293 8.90 -13.26 -9.68
C LEU A 293 10.02 -14.14 -10.22
N LYS A 294 10.84 -13.59 -11.12
CA LYS A 294 12.12 -14.19 -11.51
C LYS A 294 13.23 -13.15 -11.47
N LEU A 295 14.16 -13.29 -10.54
CA LEU A 295 15.31 -12.41 -10.42
C LEU A 295 16.55 -13.08 -10.99
N TYR A 296 17.23 -12.38 -11.89
CA TYR A 296 18.46 -12.80 -12.52
C TYR A 296 19.61 -11.85 -12.16
N HIS A 297 20.81 -12.41 -12.03
CA HIS A 297 22.06 -11.68 -12.12
C HIS A 297 22.81 -12.13 -13.37
N LYS A 298 22.95 -11.22 -14.33
CA LYS A 298 23.35 -11.50 -15.71
C LYS A 298 22.40 -12.53 -16.34
N LYS A 299 22.86 -13.75 -16.57
CA LYS A 299 22.07 -14.86 -17.14
C LYS A 299 21.70 -15.93 -16.10
N THR A 300 22.19 -15.80 -14.86
CA THR A 300 21.95 -16.77 -13.80
C THR A 300 20.68 -16.40 -13.05
N LEU A 301 19.74 -17.33 -12.95
CA LEU A 301 18.56 -17.21 -12.12
C LEU A 301 18.99 -17.28 -10.65
N LEU A 302 18.67 -16.25 -9.87
CA LEU A 302 18.95 -16.17 -8.44
C LEU A 302 17.76 -16.56 -7.58
N TYR A 303 16.55 -16.22 -8.05
CA TYR A 303 15.32 -16.42 -7.29
C TYR A 303 14.14 -16.56 -8.25
N GLU A 304 13.30 -17.56 -8.01
CA GLU A 304 12.01 -17.74 -8.67
C GLU A 304 10.99 -18.22 -7.63
N ASP A 305 9.87 -17.50 -7.53
CA ASP A 305 8.78 -17.88 -6.65
C ASP A 305 7.47 -17.23 -7.10
N THR A 306 6.35 -17.77 -6.63
CA THR A 306 5.01 -17.25 -6.88
C THR A 306 4.37 -16.87 -5.55
N GLY A 307 4.10 -15.57 -5.42
CA GLY A 307 3.35 -15.01 -4.32
C GLY A 307 1.86 -15.13 -4.59
N ILE A 308 1.10 -15.40 -3.54
CA ILE A 308 -0.37 -15.46 -3.56
C ILE A 308 -0.94 -14.31 -2.71
N HIS A 309 -2.27 -14.23 -2.61
CA HIS A 309 -2.99 -13.13 -1.94
C HIS A 309 -2.46 -11.76 -2.35
N ALA A 310 -2.15 -11.63 -3.64
CA ALA A 310 -1.54 -10.42 -4.15
C ALA A 310 -2.59 -9.30 -4.19
N GLY A 311 -2.17 -8.14 -3.69
CA GLY A 311 -2.82 -6.86 -3.97
C GLY A 311 -2.47 -6.47 -5.39
N ILE A 312 -3.47 -6.25 -6.25
CA ILE A 312 -3.27 -5.95 -7.66
C ILE A 312 -4.24 -4.85 -8.10
N GLU A 313 -3.68 -3.75 -8.59
CA GLU A 313 -4.38 -2.64 -9.22
C GLU A 313 -3.76 -2.39 -10.61
N LEU A 314 -4.57 -2.48 -11.67
CA LEU A 314 -4.13 -2.32 -13.07
C LEU A 314 -4.88 -1.15 -13.72
N MET A 315 -4.59 0.08 -13.30
CA MET A 315 -5.24 1.29 -13.80
C MET A 315 -4.41 1.93 -14.93
N TRP A 316 -4.41 1.34 -16.13
CA TRP A 316 -3.49 1.78 -17.22
C TRP A 316 -4.15 2.34 -18.48
N ASP A 317 -5.49 2.26 -18.56
CA ASP A 317 -6.26 2.65 -19.75
C ASP A 317 -6.45 4.17 -19.90
#